data_AF-A0A936GTR6-F1
#
_entry.id   AF-A0A936GTR6-F1
#
_cell.length_a   1.000
_cell.length_b   1.000
_cell.length_c   1.000
_cell.angle_alpha   90.00
_cell.angle_beta   90.00
_cell.angle_gamma   90.00
#
_symmetry.space_group_name_H-M   'P 1'
#
loop_
_entity.id
_entity.type
_entity.pdbx_description
1 polymer ?
#
loop_
_entity_poly.entity_id
_entity_poly.type
_entity_poly.pdbx_seq_one_letter_code
_entity_poly.pdbx_strand_id
1 'polypeptide(L)'
;MPPDWLPKNYGNKKIHAIATGPIGQDNISGGIMVIKKSVLLDNGGFKSNLGMRSQIIGYGEEAELQHRLQKAGYKLGINPQFLMLHLVGEHKYQVGWHLRAAFAQGRDGAQSNHHVMRSLFWVLPISLIRNGKRWASVRGYSFDHLIFDTFVNPMVIIGYLWSKINRRYGS
;
A
#
# COMPACT_ATOMS: atom_id res chain seq x y z
N MET A 1 13.99 -17.55 -5.73
CA MET A 1 13.06 -17.89 -4.62
C MET A 1 12.95 -16.68 -3.70
N PRO A 2 11.80 -16.45 -3.03
CA PRO A 2 11.68 -15.38 -2.04
C PRO A 2 12.70 -15.56 -0.91
N PRO A 3 13.32 -14.47 -0.40
CA PRO A 3 14.27 -14.56 0.69
C PRO A 3 13.56 -14.85 2.01
N ASP A 4 14.26 -15.48 2.95
CA ASP A 4 13.68 -15.97 4.21
C ASP A 4 13.11 -14.86 5.11
N TRP A 5 13.57 -13.62 4.93
CA TRP A 5 13.05 -12.47 5.67
C TRP A 5 11.65 -12.04 5.22
N LEU A 6 11.26 -12.42 4.01
CA LEU A 6 9.97 -12.09 3.45
C LEU A 6 8.95 -13.16 3.88
N PRO A 7 7.74 -12.78 4.34
CA PRO A 7 6.72 -13.75 4.68
C PRO A 7 6.42 -14.71 3.53
N LYS A 8 6.28 -16.01 3.83
CA LYS A 8 6.04 -17.04 2.82
C LYS A 8 4.76 -16.81 1.99
N ASN A 9 3.80 -16.08 2.55
CA ASN A 9 2.55 -15.69 1.90
C ASN A 9 2.59 -14.27 1.30
N TYR A 10 3.78 -13.67 1.14
CA TYR A 10 3.91 -12.34 0.56
C TYR A 10 3.33 -12.28 -0.85
N GLY A 11 2.52 -11.25 -1.12
CA GLY A 11 1.79 -11.10 -2.38
C GLY A 11 0.38 -11.71 -2.36
N ASN A 12 0.06 -12.56 -1.37
CA ASN A 12 -1.28 -13.10 -1.22
C ASN A 12 -2.21 -12.07 -0.58
N LYS A 13 -3.42 -11.95 -1.12
CA LYS A 13 -4.49 -11.12 -0.54
C LYS A 13 -5.57 -12.02 0.04
N LYS A 14 -6.20 -11.53 1.12
CA LYS A 14 -7.34 -12.22 1.71
C LYS A 14 -8.52 -12.19 0.73
N ILE A 15 -9.30 -13.27 0.72
CA ILE A 15 -10.57 -13.30 -0.01
C ILE A 15 -11.57 -12.46 0.78
N HIS A 16 -12.14 -11.45 0.13
CA HIS A 16 -13.02 -10.47 0.76
C HIS A 16 -14.49 -10.91 0.81
N ALA A 17 -14.88 -11.95 0.08
CA ALA A 17 -16.24 -12.48 0.11
C ALA A 17 -16.29 -13.96 -0.29
N ILE A 18 -17.31 -14.66 0.21
CA ILE A 18 -17.60 -16.06 -0.10
C ILE A 18 -18.68 -16.23 -1.17
N ALA A 19 -19.39 -15.15 -1.53
CA ALA A 19 -20.45 -15.14 -2.53
C ALA A 19 -20.36 -13.88 -3.39
N THR A 20 -20.93 -13.94 -4.59
CA THR A 20 -21.02 -12.79 -5.50
C THR A 20 -22.04 -11.79 -4.96
N GLY A 21 -21.66 -10.52 -4.85
CA GLY A 21 -22.57 -9.50 -4.33
C GLY A 21 -21.90 -8.15 -4.07
N PRO A 22 -22.69 -7.15 -3.63
CA PRO A 22 -22.17 -5.86 -3.24
C PRO A 22 -21.33 -5.96 -1.97
N ILE A 23 -20.26 -5.18 -1.89
CA ILE A 23 -19.35 -5.14 -0.73
C ILE A 23 -19.54 -3.92 0.16
N GLY A 24 -20.64 -3.19 0.00
CA GLY A 24 -20.92 -1.98 0.77
C GLY A 24 -19.93 -0.84 0.48
N GLN A 25 -19.38 -0.25 1.55
CA GLN A 25 -18.43 0.88 1.51
C GLN A 25 -16.96 0.41 1.48
N ASP A 26 -16.71 -0.89 1.40
CA ASP A 26 -15.35 -1.40 1.27
C ASP A 26 -14.76 -1.12 -0.12
N ASN A 27 -13.43 -1.17 -0.21
CA ASN A 27 -12.67 -1.07 -1.45
C ASN A 27 -12.00 -2.41 -1.77
N ILE A 28 -11.92 -2.73 -3.06
CA ILE A 28 -11.24 -3.93 -3.58
C ILE A 28 -9.91 -3.50 -4.20
N SER A 29 -8.90 -4.36 -4.14
CA SER A 29 -7.68 -4.10 -4.90
C SER A 29 -7.84 -4.28 -6.41
N GLY A 30 -7.15 -3.46 -7.19
CA GLY A 30 -7.35 -3.39 -8.64
C GLY A 30 -6.74 -4.49 -9.51
N GLY A 31 -6.37 -5.64 -8.93
CA GLY A 31 -5.72 -6.73 -9.68
C GLY A 31 -6.60 -7.30 -10.81
N ILE A 32 -7.87 -7.54 -10.52
CA ILE A 32 -8.90 -7.82 -11.54
C ILE A 32 -10.06 -6.86 -11.25
N MET A 33 -10.40 -6.04 -12.24
CA MET A 33 -11.55 -5.14 -12.18
C MET A 33 -12.30 -5.18 -13.51
N VAL A 34 -13.62 -5.26 -13.42
CA VAL A 34 -14.51 -5.19 -14.57
C VAL A 34 -15.44 -4.01 -14.37
N ILE A 35 -15.38 -3.03 -15.29
CA ILE A 35 -16.19 -1.81 -15.24
C ILE A 35 -16.86 -1.64 -16.60
N LYS A 36 -18.14 -1.25 -16.61
CA LYS A 36 -18.83 -0.86 -17.85
C LYS A 36 -18.11 0.34 -18.46
N LYS A 37 -17.76 0.26 -19.74
CA LYS A 37 -16.99 1.31 -20.43
C LYS A 37 -17.65 2.68 -20.32
N SER A 38 -18.97 2.78 -20.51
CA SER A 38 -19.71 4.03 -20.36
C SER A 38 -19.53 4.62 -18.97
N VAL A 39 -19.77 3.83 -17.92
CA VAL A 39 -19.58 4.26 -16.52
C VAL A 39 -18.16 4.80 -16.28
N LEU A 40 -17.12 4.13 -16.80
CA LEU A 40 -15.75 4.61 -16.66
C LEU A 40 -15.54 5.96 -17.34
N LEU A 41 -16.03 6.14 -18.56
CA LEU A 41 -15.86 7.36 -19.35
C LEU A 41 -16.69 8.53 -18.79
N ASP A 42 -17.94 8.28 -18.43
CA ASP A 42 -18.87 9.27 -17.87
C ASP A 42 -18.37 9.81 -16.52
N ASN A 43 -17.56 9.02 -15.80
CA ASN A 43 -16.95 9.41 -14.54
C ASN A 43 -15.50 9.88 -14.69
N GLY A 44 -15.00 10.11 -15.91
CA GLY A 44 -13.70 10.73 -16.17
C GLY A 44 -12.49 9.81 -16.04
N GLY A 45 -12.67 8.49 -16.09
CA GLY A 45 -11.60 7.50 -16.16
C GLY A 45 -10.65 7.48 -14.95
N PHE A 46 -9.52 6.77 -15.09
CA PHE A 46 -8.45 6.77 -14.09
C PHE A 46 -7.66 8.09 -14.14
N LYS A 47 -7.30 8.61 -12.96
CA LYS A 47 -6.43 9.78 -12.88
C LYS A 47 -4.99 9.40 -13.20
N SER A 48 -4.43 10.02 -14.23
CA SER A 48 -3.05 9.78 -14.68
C SER A 48 -1.98 10.24 -13.68
N ASN A 49 -2.36 11.07 -12.71
CA ASN A 49 -1.47 11.55 -11.65
C ASN A 49 -1.45 10.63 -10.41
N LEU A 50 -2.13 9.49 -10.42
CA LEU A 50 -2.09 8.47 -9.36
C LEU A 50 -1.51 7.14 -9.89
N GLY A 51 -1.15 6.26 -8.96
CA GLY A 51 -0.68 4.91 -9.27
C GLY A 51 0.77 4.79 -9.76
N MET A 52 1.17 3.54 -9.97
CA MET A 52 2.53 3.18 -10.41
C MET A 52 2.82 3.72 -11.81
N ARG A 53 3.98 4.38 -11.98
CA ARG A 53 4.43 4.92 -13.27
C ARG A 53 5.90 4.62 -13.49
N SER A 54 6.19 3.69 -14.40
CA SER A 54 7.57 3.28 -14.74
C SER A 54 8.41 3.01 -13.47
N GLN A 55 9.41 3.85 -13.19
CA GLN A 55 10.30 3.75 -12.04
C GLN A 55 9.75 4.34 -10.73
N ILE A 56 8.57 4.97 -10.77
CA ILE A 56 7.93 5.61 -9.62
C ILE A 56 6.85 4.68 -9.07
N ILE A 57 7.05 4.23 -7.83
CA ILE A 57 6.01 3.55 -7.06
C ILE A 57 4.95 4.58 -6.71
N GLY A 58 3.69 4.27 -6.99
CA GLY A 58 2.53 5.08 -6.62
C GLY A 58 1.32 4.20 -6.33
N TYR A 59 0.37 4.73 -5.57
CA TYR A 59 -0.82 4.02 -5.13
C TYR A 59 -2.09 4.87 -5.24
N GLY A 60 -3.24 4.21 -5.12
CA GLY A 60 -4.53 4.84 -4.86
C GLY A 60 -5.33 5.16 -6.12
N GLU A 61 -4.86 4.78 -7.30
CA GLU A 61 -5.56 4.93 -8.57
C GLU A 61 -6.90 4.20 -8.57
N GLU A 62 -6.94 2.97 -8.06
CA GLU A 62 -8.15 2.16 -8.02
C GLU A 62 -9.08 2.60 -6.89
N ALA A 63 -8.52 2.97 -5.74
CA ALA A 63 -9.28 3.40 -4.57
C ALA A 63 -9.97 4.75 -4.84
N GLU A 64 -9.28 5.66 -5.53
CA GLU A 64 -9.86 6.94 -5.95
C GLU A 64 -11.03 6.75 -6.91
N LEU A 65 -10.87 5.88 -7.92
CA LEU A 65 -11.94 5.60 -8.87
C LEU A 65 -13.13 4.94 -8.18
N GLN A 66 -12.89 3.95 -7.32
CA GLN A 66 -13.93 3.26 -6.54
C GLN A 66 -14.73 4.22 -5.68
N HIS A 67 -14.06 5.09 -4.92
CA HIS A 67 -14.71 6.11 -4.10
C HIS A 67 -15.54 7.09 -4.93
N ARG A 68 -15.02 7.52 -6.08
CA ARG A 68 -15.74 8.41 -7.00
C ARG A 68 -16.99 7.74 -7.57
N LEU A 69 -16.90 6.46 -7.97
CA LEU A 69 -18.05 5.70 -8.46
C LEU A 69 -19.09 5.46 -7.37
N GLN A 70 -18.68 5.14 -6.14
CA GLN A 70 -19.59 5.02 -5.00
C GLN A 70 -20.32 6.35 -4.72
N LYS A 71 -19.61 7.48 -4.77
CA LYS A 71 -20.23 8.82 -4.63
C LYS A 71 -21.21 9.17 -5.74
N ALA A 72 -20.99 8.66 -6.95
CA ALA A 72 -21.92 8.79 -8.07
C ALA A 72 -23.12 7.81 -8.00
N GLY A 73 -23.24 7.02 -6.93
CA GLY A 73 -24.35 6.10 -6.69
C GLY A 73 -24.17 4.70 -7.26
N TYR A 74 -23.00 4.38 -7.82
CA TYR A 74 -22.70 3.02 -8.28
C TYR A 74 -22.35 2.10 -7.10
N LYS A 75 -22.64 0.81 -7.27
CA LYS A 75 -22.32 -0.22 -6.28
C LYS A 75 -21.06 -0.97 -6.72
N LEU A 76 -20.13 -1.14 -5.80
CA LEU A 76 -19.01 -2.07 -5.97
C LEU A 76 -19.47 -3.47 -5.59
N GLY A 77 -19.13 -4.43 -6.44
CA GLY A 77 -19.39 -5.84 -6.20
C GLY A 77 -18.11 -6.65 -6.34
N ILE A 78 -18.12 -7.82 -5.72
CA ILE A 78 -17.06 -8.81 -5.82
C ILE A 78 -17.64 -10.11 -6.37
N ASN A 79 -16.84 -10.81 -7.17
CA ASN A 79 -17.12 -12.19 -7.55
C ASN A 79 -15.95 -13.06 -7.03
N PRO A 80 -16.17 -13.98 -6.07
CA PRO A 80 -15.10 -14.80 -5.50
C PRO A 80 -14.47 -15.75 -6.52
N GLN A 81 -15.09 -15.94 -7.69
CA GLN A 81 -14.52 -16.73 -8.78
C GLN A 81 -13.48 -15.95 -9.61
N PHE A 82 -13.41 -14.62 -9.46
CA PHE A 82 -12.36 -13.81 -10.09
C PHE A 82 -11.07 -13.89 -9.28
N LEU A 83 -10.32 -14.95 -9.55
CA LEU A 83 -9.03 -15.24 -8.93
C LEU A 83 -7.90 -14.97 -9.93
N MET A 84 -6.81 -14.38 -9.43
CA MET A 84 -5.59 -14.17 -10.18
C MET A 84 -4.43 -14.78 -9.42
N LEU A 85 -3.63 -15.60 -10.11
CA LEU A 85 -2.30 -15.95 -9.64
C LEU A 85 -1.37 -14.78 -9.91
N HIS A 86 -1.11 -13.99 -8.86
CA HIS A 86 -0.26 -12.81 -8.97
C HIS A 86 1.21 -13.19 -8.79
N LEU A 87 1.96 -13.24 -9.89
CA LEU A 87 3.40 -13.42 -9.85
C LEU A 87 4.07 -12.15 -9.31
N VAL A 88 4.73 -12.29 -8.15
CA VAL A 88 5.51 -11.21 -7.55
C VAL A 88 6.87 -11.13 -8.23
N GLY A 89 7.15 -10.03 -8.93
CA GLY A 89 8.46 -9.81 -9.55
C GLY A 89 9.59 -9.74 -8.54
N GLU A 90 10.77 -10.27 -8.92
CA GLU A 90 11.91 -10.45 -8.01
C GLU A 90 12.45 -9.15 -7.40
N HIS A 91 12.32 -8.03 -8.10
CA HIS A 91 12.68 -6.71 -7.56
C HIS A 91 11.91 -6.37 -6.28
N LYS A 92 10.73 -6.97 -6.07
CA LYS A 92 9.93 -6.79 -4.84
C LYS A 92 10.46 -7.58 -3.65
N TYR A 93 11.43 -8.48 -3.85
CA TYR A 93 12.09 -9.23 -2.79
C TYR A 93 13.20 -8.45 -2.11
N GLN A 94 13.50 -7.25 -2.58
CA GLN A 94 14.53 -6.40 -2.00
C GLN A 94 13.95 -5.54 -0.87
N VAL A 95 14.65 -5.44 0.26
CA VAL A 95 14.25 -4.55 1.37
C VAL A 95 14.06 -3.12 0.88
N GLY A 96 14.95 -2.65 0.00
CA GLY A 96 14.85 -1.32 -0.60
C GLY A 96 13.54 -1.07 -1.35
N TRP A 97 12.97 -2.10 -2.00
CA TRP A 97 11.64 -1.99 -2.63
C TRP A 97 10.56 -1.72 -1.59
N HIS A 98 10.57 -2.47 -0.49
CA HIS A 98 9.60 -2.31 0.58
C HIS A 98 9.68 -0.95 1.27
N LEU A 99 10.89 -0.42 1.48
CA LEU A 99 11.08 0.92 2.04
C LEU A 99 10.55 2.02 1.11
N ARG A 100 10.80 1.90 -0.20
CA ARG A 100 10.23 2.81 -1.21
C ARG A 100 8.71 2.70 -1.29
N ALA A 101 8.18 1.47 -1.22
CA ALA A 101 6.75 1.21 -1.22
C ALA A 101 6.06 1.81 0.01
N ALA A 102 6.65 1.65 1.20
CA ALA A 102 6.17 2.25 2.44
C ALA A 102 6.14 3.78 2.35
N PHE A 103 7.20 4.40 1.81
CA PHE A 103 7.21 5.84 1.53
C PHE A 103 6.08 6.26 0.59
N ALA A 104 5.93 5.58 -0.55
CA ALA A 104 4.89 5.89 -1.52
C ALA A 104 3.48 5.72 -0.92
N GLN A 105 3.27 4.70 -0.07
CA GLN A 105 2.02 4.51 0.65
C GLN A 105 1.71 5.68 1.60
N GLY A 106 2.71 6.18 2.32
CA GLY A 106 2.58 7.38 3.16
C GLY A 106 2.28 8.63 2.35
N ARG A 107 2.95 8.78 1.20
CA ARG A 107 2.78 9.92 0.29
C ARG A 107 1.39 9.99 -0.33
N ASP A 108 0.90 8.86 -0.83
CA ASP A 108 -0.32 8.76 -1.64
C ASP A 108 -1.57 8.44 -0.79
N GLY A 109 -1.38 7.91 0.43
CA GLY A 109 -2.46 7.49 1.30
C GLY A 109 -3.31 8.64 1.86
N ALA A 110 -4.61 8.39 1.99
CA ALA A 110 -5.55 9.26 2.69
C ALA A 110 -5.46 9.03 4.22
N GLN A 111 -4.47 9.64 4.89
CA GLN A 111 -4.37 9.56 6.35
C GLN A 111 -4.90 10.83 7.05
N SER A 112 -5.67 10.62 8.12
CA SER A 112 -6.18 11.68 9.00
C SER A 112 -5.03 12.40 9.71
N ASN A 113 -5.21 13.67 10.05
CA ASN A 113 -4.17 14.59 10.53
C ASN A 113 -3.56 14.28 11.92
N HIS A 114 -3.67 13.06 12.45
CA HIS A 114 -3.27 12.79 13.83
C HIS A 114 -1.74 12.64 14.01
N HIS A 115 -1.13 13.60 14.72
CA HIS A 115 0.19 13.57 15.39
C HIS A 115 1.35 12.81 14.74
N VAL A 116 1.42 12.77 13.41
CA VAL A 116 2.39 11.95 12.66
C VAL A 116 3.85 12.37 12.91
N MET A 117 4.10 13.65 13.19
CA MET A 117 5.45 14.11 13.51
C MET A 117 5.92 13.65 14.90
N ARG A 118 5.02 13.65 15.90
CA ARG A 118 5.31 13.11 17.23
C ARG A 118 5.54 11.61 17.17
N SER A 119 4.81 10.87 16.31
CA SER A 119 5.02 9.44 16.17
C SER A 119 6.39 9.09 15.60
N LEU A 120 6.99 9.87 14.68
CA LEU A 120 8.32 9.57 14.16
C LEU A 120 9.42 9.58 15.23
N PHE A 121 9.43 10.62 16.08
CA PHE A 121 10.41 10.79 17.15
C PHE A 121 10.35 9.65 18.19
N TRP A 122 9.20 9.00 18.35
CA TRP A 122 9.06 7.85 19.24
C TRP A 122 9.28 6.51 18.53
N VAL A 123 8.71 6.34 17.32
CA VAL A 123 8.71 5.05 16.61
C VAL A 123 10.11 4.63 16.20
N LEU A 124 10.95 5.54 15.72
CA LEU A 124 12.29 5.19 15.25
C LEU A 124 13.22 4.68 16.37
N PRO A 125 13.45 5.41 17.50
CA PRO A 125 14.32 4.92 18.57
C PRO A 125 13.77 3.65 19.23
N ILE A 126 12.45 3.56 19.44
CA ILE A 126 11.83 2.34 19.99
C ILE A 126 12.06 1.15 19.05
N SER A 127 11.89 1.34 17.74
CA SER A 127 12.09 0.27 16.76
C SER A 127 13.56 -0.16 16.70
N LEU A 128 14.51 0.79 16.73
CA LEU A 128 15.94 0.50 16.78
C LEU A 128 16.33 -0.34 17.99
N ILE A 129 15.90 0.06 19.20
CA ILE A 129 16.21 -0.69 20.43
C ILE A 129 15.57 -2.08 20.39
N ARG A 130 14.29 -2.17 20.04
CA ARG A 130 13.55 -3.44 20.01
C ARG A 130 14.14 -4.41 18.99
N ASN A 131 14.36 -3.95 17.76
CA ASN A 131 14.80 -4.80 16.67
C ASN A 131 16.30 -5.12 16.79
N GLY A 132 17.11 -4.21 17.34
CA GLY A 132 18.50 -4.50 17.70
C GLY A 132 18.62 -5.62 18.74
N LYS A 133 17.75 -5.60 19.77
CA LYS A 133 17.66 -6.72 20.74
C LYS A 133 17.24 -8.03 20.07
N ARG A 134 16.31 -8.00 19.11
CA ARG A 134 15.89 -9.20 18.37
C ARG A 134 17.02 -9.72 17.49
N TRP A 135 17.77 -8.85 16.82
CA TRP A 135 18.92 -9.21 16.01
C TRP A 135 20.01 -9.88 16.83
N ALA A 136 20.25 -9.42 18.06
CA ALA A 136 21.23 -10.04 18.95
C ALA A 136 20.78 -11.36 19.58
N SER A 137 19.47 -11.62 19.72
CA SER A 137 18.94 -12.74 20.52
C SER A 137 18.17 -13.81 19.74
N VAL A 138 17.65 -13.50 18.55
CA VAL A 138 16.80 -14.39 17.76
C VAL A 138 17.60 -15.03 16.62
N ARG A 139 17.81 -16.34 16.70
CA ARG A 139 18.39 -17.11 15.59
C ARG A 139 17.51 -17.02 14.35
N GLY A 140 18.13 -16.74 13.19
CA GLY A 140 17.41 -16.57 11.92
C GLY A 140 16.93 -15.14 11.63
N TYR A 141 17.10 -14.20 12.58
CA TYR A 141 16.81 -12.79 12.33
C TYR A 141 17.97 -12.15 11.56
N SER A 142 17.85 -12.12 10.23
CA SER A 142 18.89 -11.55 9.35
C SER A 142 18.97 -10.02 9.44
N PHE A 143 20.03 -9.45 8.85
CA PHE A 143 20.18 -7.99 8.73
C PHE A 143 19.03 -7.36 7.93
N ASP A 144 18.48 -8.06 6.93
CA ASP A 144 17.32 -7.60 6.16
C ASP A 144 16.07 -7.42 7.05
N HIS A 145 15.85 -8.33 8.00
CA HIS A 145 14.77 -8.18 8.97
C HIS A 145 14.97 -6.92 9.83
N LEU A 146 16.19 -6.71 10.30
CA LEU A 146 16.53 -5.54 11.12
C LEU A 146 16.22 -4.25 10.37
N ILE A 147 16.66 -4.13 9.12
CA ILE A 147 16.41 -2.94 8.30
C ILE A 147 14.90 -2.79 8.02
N PHE A 148 14.23 -3.84 7.55
CA PHE A 148 12.81 -3.78 7.22
C PHE A 148 11.96 -3.39 8.44
N ASP A 149 12.06 -4.13 9.55
CA ASP A 149 11.25 -3.91 10.76
C ASP A 149 11.51 -2.54 11.41
N THR A 150 12.71 -1.98 11.21
CA THR A 150 13.10 -0.70 11.81
C THR A 150 12.62 0.48 10.98
N PHE A 151 12.74 0.40 9.65
CA PHE A 151 12.56 1.56 8.78
C PHE A 151 11.22 1.59 8.05
N VAL A 152 10.48 0.47 7.93
CA VAL A 152 9.21 0.47 7.17
C VAL A 152 8.20 1.49 7.70
N ASN A 153 7.96 1.55 9.01
CA ASN A 153 7.01 2.51 9.61
C ASN A 153 7.50 3.97 9.54
N PRO A 154 8.77 4.28 9.90
CA PRO A 154 9.35 5.60 9.64
C PRO A 154 9.19 6.06 8.19
N MET A 155 9.41 5.18 7.20
CA MET A 155 9.27 5.55 5.78
C MET A 155 7.83 5.95 5.42
N VAL A 156 6.81 5.27 5.96
CA VAL A 156 5.40 5.69 5.80
C VAL A 156 5.20 7.11 6.34
N ILE A 157 5.70 7.39 7.55
CA ILE A 157 5.57 8.70 8.19
C ILE A 157 6.29 9.78 7.36
N ILE A 158 7.51 9.50 6.91
CA ILE A 158 8.30 10.42 6.09
C ILE A 158 7.57 10.72 4.77
N GLY A 159 7.00 9.71 4.11
CA GLY A 159 6.20 9.88 2.90
C GLY A 159 5.00 10.80 3.11
N TYR A 160 4.29 10.64 4.24
CA TYR A 160 3.18 11.51 4.60
C TYR A 160 3.61 12.96 4.85
N LEU A 161 4.68 13.18 5.61
CA LEU A 161 5.19 14.53 5.87
C LEU A 161 5.65 15.20 4.57
N TRP A 162 6.32 14.44 3.69
CA TRP A 162 6.72 14.90 2.37
C TRP A 162 5.51 15.32 1.52
N SER A 163 4.40 14.58 1.54
CA SER A 163 3.21 14.95 0.77
C SER A 163 2.55 16.21 1.31
N LYS A 164 2.55 16.43 2.63
CA LYS A 164 2.03 17.66 3.24
C LYS A 164 2.86 18.89 2.92
N ILE A 165 4.18 18.76 2.93
CA ILE A 165 5.09 19.84 2.56
C ILE A 165 4.90 20.17 1.08
N ASN A 166 4.98 19.18 0.19
CA ASN A 166 4.94 19.43 -1.25
C ASN A 166 3.55 19.79 -1.80
N ARG A 167 2.45 19.38 -1.15
CA ARG A 167 1.10 19.88 -1.49
C ARG A 167 0.92 21.37 -1.19
N ARG A 168 1.70 21.96 -0.29
CA ARG A 168 1.65 23.41 -0.01
C ARG A 168 2.35 24.26 -1.09
N TYR A 169 3.12 23.64 -1.99
CA TYR A 169 3.87 24.33 -3.05
C TYR A 169 3.32 24.08 -4.46
N GLY A 170 2.23 23.31 -4.58
CA GLY A 170 1.53 23.05 -5.84
C GLY A 170 0.10 23.59 -5.78
N SER A 171 -0.04 24.91 -5.91
CA SER A 171 -1.29 25.62 -6.24
C SER A 171 -1.05 26.49 -7.46
#